data_AF-A0A845FL17-F1
#
_entry.id   AF-A0A845FL17-F1
#
_cell.length_a   1.000
_cell.length_b   1.000
_cell.length_c   1.000
_cell.angle_alpha   90.00
_cell.angle_beta   90.00
_cell.angle_gamma   90.00
#
_symmetry.space_group_name_H-M   'P 1'
#
loop_
_entity.id
_entity.type
_entity.pdbx_description
1 polymer ?
#
loop_
_entity_poly.entity_id
_entity_poly.type
_entity_poly.pdbx_seq_one_letter_code
_entity_poly.pdbx_strand_id
1 'polypeptide(L)'
;MLNSMIKKYRVPALLLGGLLPAAAGANTESRAAACETTTVVHAYYQISRQRQGETATQSTIEVIRNHHQVAYRNPDLKVTDLWEQTPKQRLHLVRYFDAYERGIEYQPNEIEGSHDWGAKYFLISEQQRQSMGENDSATNCAEAKTLVSRSDDGNLTLRWSSHYQLPESISLETPAETTEWKLLKVEADSAVVESSLQQLGHYQTTDYTDIGDSESDPFLRKMINLGFVEHGHHGVYDADGHDLGGEHNH
;
A
#
# COMPACT_ATOMS: atom_id res chain seq x y z
N MET A 1 -0.78 -6.56 2.07
CA MET A 1 -0.65 -7.50 0.93
C MET A 1 0.62 -7.28 0.11
N LEU A 2 0.78 -6.16 -0.63
CA LEU A 2 1.91 -5.97 -1.55
C LEU A 2 3.31 -5.97 -0.88
N ASN A 3 3.45 -5.29 0.27
CA ASN A 3 4.73 -5.26 1.03
C ASN A 3 5.15 -6.60 1.66
N SER A 4 4.21 -7.54 1.88
CA SER A 4 4.59 -8.88 2.36
C SER A 4 5.20 -9.71 1.22
N MET A 5 4.69 -9.53 -0.01
CA MET A 5 5.17 -10.23 -1.20
C MET A 5 6.51 -9.68 -1.73
N ILE A 6 6.77 -8.37 -1.60
CA ILE A 6 8.00 -7.73 -2.10
C ILE A 6 9.23 -7.98 -1.21
N LYS A 7 9.05 -8.37 0.07
CA LYS A 7 10.15 -8.56 1.04
C LYS A 7 11.25 -9.56 0.57
N LYS A 8 10.93 -10.48 -0.35
CA LYS A 8 11.88 -11.47 -0.89
C LYS A 8 12.86 -10.92 -1.93
N TYR A 9 12.65 -9.72 -2.46
CA TYR A 9 13.45 -9.15 -3.56
C TYR A 9 14.56 -8.18 -3.10
N ARG A 10 14.97 -8.25 -1.83
CA ARG A 10 16.05 -7.42 -1.29
C ARG A 10 17.42 -7.94 -1.72
N VAL A 11 18.09 -7.21 -2.61
CA VAL A 11 19.52 -7.42 -2.92
C VAL A 11 20.38 -6.84 -1.78
N PRO A 12 21.44 -7.52 -1.32
CA PRO A 12 22.35 -7.00 -0.31
C PRO A 12 23.08 -5.75 -0.82
N ALA A 13 23.15 -4.72 0.02
CA ALA A 13 23.87 -3.49 -0.25
C ALA A 13 25.38 -3.76 -0.38
N LEU A 14 25.91 -3.61 -1.59
CA LEU A 14 27.35 -3.58 -1.83
C LEU A 14 27.88 -2.19 -1.47
N LEU A 15 28.51 -2.09 -0.30
CA LEU A 15 29.31 -0.95 0.12
C LEU A 15 30.61 -0.90 -0.70
N LEU A 16 30.67 -0.02 -1.69
CA LEU A 16 31.92 0.36 -2.35
C LEU A 16 32.33 1.75 -1.86
N GLY A 17 33.35 1.75 -0.99
CA GLY A 17 34.07 2.95 -0.59
C GLY A 17 35.03 3.42 -1.68
N GLY A 18 35.14 4.73 -1.84
CA GLY A 18 36.14 5.39 -2.67
C GLY A 18 36.07 6.90 -2.54
N LEU A 19 36.99 7.48 -1.76
CA LEU A 19 37.34 8.91 -1.80
C LEU A 19 38.19 9.20 -3.04
N LEU A 20 38.00 10.36 -3.69
CA LEU A 20 39.01 11.25 -4.32
C LEU A 20 38.31 12.49 -4.95
N PRO A 21 39.03 13.59 -5.28
CA PRO A 21 38.61 14.97 -4.98
C PRO A 21 38.10 15.78 -6.17
N ALA A 22 37.57 16.95 -5.83
CA ALA A 22 36.85 17.92 -6.65
C ALA A 22 37.62 18.46 -7.87
N ALA A 23 36.92 18.51 -9.01
CA ALA A 23 37.19 19.43 -10.10
C ALA A 23 35.94 20.31 -10.30
N ALA A 24 36.07 21.60 -10.00
CA ALA A 24 35.01 22.59 -10.20
C ALA A 24 34.99 23.01 -11.68
N GLY A 25 34.21 22.29 -12.49
CA GLY A 25 33.74 22.75 -13.80
C GLY A 25 32.36 23.37 -13.61
N ALA A 26 32.16 24.60 -14.07
CA ALA A 26 30.85 25.24 -14.12
C ALA A 26 29.98 24.51 -15.15
N ASN A 27 29.28 23.47 -14.72
CA ASN A 27 28.22 22.85 -15.48
C ASN A 27 26.97 23.72 -15.35
N THR A 28 26.60 24.39 -16.42
CA THR A 28 25.20 24.75 -16.65
C THR A 28 24.40 23.47 -16.78
N GLU A 29 24.03 22.89 -15.64
CA GLU A 29 23.06 21.80 -15.58
C GLU A 29 21.74 22.37 -16.10
N SER A 30 21.40 21.96 -17.33
CA SER A 30 20.03 21.98 -17.81
C SER A 30 19.21 21.13 -16.83
N ARG A 31 18.66 21.77 -15.80
CA ARG A 31 17.73 21.15 -14.88
C ARG A 31 16.55 20.68 -15.71
N ALA A 32 16.47 19.37 -15.95
CA ALA A 32 15.28 18.75 -16.51
C ALA A 32 14.07 19.34 -15.77
N ALA A 33 13.09 19.85 -16.51
CA ALA A 33 11.90 20.45 -15.91
C ALA A 33 11.35 19.45 -14.89
N ALA A 34 11.33 19.84 -13.61
CA ALA A 34 10.84 18.96 -12.55
C ALA A 34 9.37 18.67 -12.85
N CYS A 35 8.98 17.39 -12.84
CA CYS A 35 7.60 17.02 -13.08
C CYS A 35 6.70 17.69 -12.04
N GLU A 36 5.61 18.32 -12.48
CA GLU A 36 4.53 18.67 -11.57
C GLU A 36 3.96 17.38 -11.02
N THR A 37 3.95 17.25 -9.69
CA THR A 37 3.47 16.05 -9.02
C THR A 37 2.36 16.38 -8.04
N THR A 38 1.39 15.49 -7.93
CA THR A 38 0.37 15.53 -6.89
C THR A 38 0.34 14.21 -6.14
N THR A 39 0.29 14.29 -4.82
CA THR A 39 0.13 13.13 -3.94
C THR A 39 -1.23 13.08 -3.27
N VAL A 40 -2.04 14.13 -3.41
CA VAL A 40 -3.44 14.17 -2.98
C VAL A 40 -4.28 13.55 -4.07
N VAL A 41 -4.64 12.27 -3.88
CA VAL A 41 -5.28 11.46 -4.91
C VAL A 41 -6.22 10.42 -4.31
N HIS A 42 -7.27 10.09 -5.06
CA HIS A 42 -8.12 8.92 -4.86
C HIS A 42 -7.97 8.01 -6.08
N ALA A 43 -7.22 6.93 -5.91
CA ALA A 43 -6.91 5.99 -6.98
C ALA A 43 -7.70 4.70 -6.83
N TYR A 44 -8.26 4.20 -7.92
CA TYR A 44 -9.07 2.99 -7.97
C TYR A 44 -8.29 1.91 -8.70
N TYR A 45 -8.05 0.77 -8.05
CA TYR A 45 -7.32 -0.36 -8.61
C TYR A 45 -8.24 -1.57 -8.76
N GLN A 46 -8.05 -2.28 -9.87
CA GLN A 46 -8.42 -3.68 -9.96
C GLN A 46 -7.21 -4.53 -9.58
N ILE A 47 -7.43 -5.54 -8.76
CA ILE A 47 -6.44 -6.56 -8.45
C ILE A 47 -6.92 -7.85 -9.07
N SER A 48 -6.08 -8.49 -9.88
CA SER A 48 -6.32 -9.84 -10.36
C SER A 48 -5.27 -10.78 -9.79
N ARG A 49 -5.69 -12.00 -9.47
CA ARG A 49 -4.81 -13.07 -9.00
C ARG A 49 -5.11 -14.33 -9.78
N GLN A 50 -4.05 -14.95 -10.29
CA GLN A 50 -4.12 -16.21 -11.01
C GLN A 50 -3.12 -17.19 -10.41
N ARG A 51 -3.62 -18.30 -9.89
CA ARG A 51 -2.79 -19.45 -9.46
C ARG A 51 -2.88 -20.56 -10.49
N GLN A 52 -1.83 -21.38 -10.57
CA GLN A 52 -1.86 -22.53 -11.47
C GLN A 52 -3.01 -23.49 -11.12
N GLY A 53 -3.88 -23.79 -12.08
CA GLY A 53 -5.00 -24.71 -11.90
C GLY A 53 -6.23 -24.11 -11.21
N GLU A 54 -6.20 -22.83 -10.83
CA GLU A 54 -7.34 -22.13 -10.22
C GLU A 54 -7.98 -21.12 -11.19
N THR A 55 -9.22 -20.75 -10.89
CA THR A 55 -9.90 -19.66 -11.60
C THR A 55 -9.35 -18.32 -11.13
N ALA A 56 -9.14 -17.40 -12.08
CA ALA A 56 -8.70 -16.05 -11.76
C ALA A 56 -9.69 -15.37 -10.80
N THR A 57 -9.18 -14.79 -9.73
CA THR A 57 -9.98 -13.93 -8.87
C THR A 57 -9.72 -12.47 -9.19
N GLN A 58 -10.75 -11.64 -9.01
CA GLN A 58 -10.67 -10.20 -9.16
C GLN A 58 -11.29 -9.53 -7.94
N SER A 59 -10.66 -8.46 -7.49
CA SER A 59 -11.17 -7.58 -6.44
C SER A 59 -10.81 -6.13 -6.74
N THR A 60 -11.38 -5.22 -5.96
CA THR A 60 -11.08 -3.79 -6.08
C THR A 60 -10.50 -3.23 -4.79
N ILE A 61 -9.58 -2.28 -4.93
CA ILE A 61 -9.04 -1.50 -3.82
C ILE A 61 -9.02 -0.04 -4.22
N GLU A 62 -9.46 0.82 -3.32
CA GLU A 62 -9.26 2.25 -3.43
C GLU A 62 -8.09 2.68 -2.54
N VAL A 63 -7.22 3.53 -3.08
CA VAL A 63 -6.07 4.12 -2.38
C VAL A 63 -6.29 5.62 -2.33
N ILE A 64 -6.60 6.13 -1.14
CA ILE A 64 -6.87 7.55 -0.91
C ILE A 64 -5.70 8.14 -0.15
N ARG A 65 -5.00 9.10 -0.73
CA ARG A 65 -3.82 9.72 -0.12
C ARG A 65 -4.07 11.19 0.09
N ASN A 66 -3.67 11.66 1.27
CA ASN A 66 -3.69 13.06 1.60
C ASN A 66 -2.52 13.38 2.53
N HIS A 67 -1.49 14.05 2.01
CA HIS A 67 -0.30 14.51 2.74
C HIS A 67 0.37 13.46 3.64
N HIS A 68 -0.13 13.26 4.86
CA HIS A 68 0.39 12.40 5.92
C HIS A 68 -0.50 11.17 6.20
N GLN A 69 -1.53 10.96 5.37
CA GLN A 69 -2.50 9.88 5.50
C GLN A 69 -2.62 9.08 4.19
N VAL A 70 -2.77 7.77 4.32
CA VAL A 70 -3.17 6.87 3.23
C VAL A 70 -4.22 5.88 3.72
N ALA A 71 -5.40 5.90 3.09
CA ALA A 71 -6.43 4.90 3.32
C ALA A 71 -6.43 3.86 2.20
N TYR A 72 -6.56 2.59 2.60
CA TYR A 72 -6.87 1.47 1.73
C TYR A 72 -8.30 1.03 1.99
N ARG A 73 -9.22 1.40 1.12
CA ARG A 73 -10.60 0.95 1.21
C ARG A 73 -10.77 -0.30 0.35
N ASN A 74 -11.32 -1.34 0.95
CA ASN A 74 -11.75 -2.52 0.25
C ASN A 74 -13.30 -2.55 0.18
N PRO A 75 -13.89 -2.14 -0.95
CA PRO A 75 -15.34 -2.07 -1.09
C PRO A 75 -16.03 -3.43 -0.96
N ASP A 76 -15.36 -4.51 -1.31
CA ASP A 76 -15.92 -5.87 -1.21
C ASP A 76 -16.01 -6.30 0.26
N LEU A 77 -15.01 -5.91 1.06
CA LEU A 77 -14.93 -6.28 2.48
C LEU A 77 -15.62 -5.32 3.41
N LYS A 78 -15.93 -4.11 2.94
CA LYS A 78 -16.41 -3.00 3.78
C LYS A 78 -15.42 -2.71 4.92
N VAL A 79 -14.13 -2.77 4.60
CA VAL A 79 -13.05 -2.47 5.53
C VAL A 79 -12.16 -1.39 4.91
N THR A 80 -11.85 -0.37 5.71
CA THR A 80 -10.91 0.68 5.34
C THR A 80 -9.77 0.76 6.36
N ASP A 81 -8.53 0.48 5.93
CA ASP A 81 -7.34 0.70 6.75
C ASP A 81 -6.79 2.10 6.48
N LEU A 82 -6.92 3.02 7.45
CA LEU A 82 -6.35 4.36 7.41
C LEU A 82 -5.00 4.38 8.15
N TRP A 83 -3.92 4.60 7.41
CA TRP A 83 -2.59 4.78 7.95
C TRP A 83 -2.24 6.26 8.03
N GLU A 84 -1.68 6.67 9.16
CA GLU A 84 -1.15 8.00 9.36
C GLU A 84 0.30 7.95 9.82
N GLN A 85 1.14 8.83 9.28
CA GLN A 85 2.46 9.07 9.81
C GLN A 85 2.44 10.23 10.80
N THR A 86 2.69 9.92 12.07
CA THR A 86 2.83 10.94 13.12
C THR A 86 4.07 11.83 12.89
N PRO A 87 4.15 13.03 13.49
CA PRO A 87 5.33 13.91 13.37
C PRO A 87 6.65 13.27 13.83
N LYS A 88 6.59 12.25 14.69
CA LYS A 88 7.76 11.46 15.14
C LYS A 88 8.08 10.28 14.20
N GLN A 89 7.53 10.27 12.99
CA GLN A 89 7.70 9.21 11.98
C GLN A 89 7.21 7.82 12.42
N ARG A 90 6.40 7.76 13.48
CA ARG A 90 5.70 6.53 13.89
C ARG A 90 4.40 6.40 13.12
N LEU A 91 3.96 5.16 12.88
CA LEU A 91 2.72 4.88 12.21
C LEU A 91 1.58 4.70 13.21
N HIS A 92 0.43 5.27 12.88
CA HIS A 92 -0.84 5.02 13.52
C HIS A 92 -1.77 4.36 12.49
N LEU A 93 -2.59 3.42 12.93
CA LEU A 93 -3.56 2.72 12.09
C LEU A 93 -4.94 2.85 12.73
N VAL A 94 -5.93 3.23 11.93
CA VAL A 94 -7.33 3.00 12.25
C VAL A 94 -7.90 2.04 11.23
N ARG A 95 -8.41 0.89 11.70
CA ARG A 95 -9.17 -0.04 10.86
C ARG A 95 -10.65 0.24 11.02
N TYR A 96 -11.27 0.77 9.98
CA TYR A 96 -12.70 1.01 9.92
C TYR A 96 -13.44 -0.19 9.33
N PHE A 97 -14.59 -0.50 9.92
CA PHE A 97 -15.53 -1.50 9.44
C PHE A 97 -16.76 -0.75 8.95
N ASP A 98 -16.72 -0.41 7.66
CA ASP A 98 -17.61 0.56 7.02
C ASP A 98 -19.08 0.17 7.13
N ALA A 99 -19.39 -1.12 7.17
CA ALA A 99 -20.77 -1.62 7.35
C ALA A 99 -21.38 -1.29 8.73
N TYR A 100 -20.56 -0.99 9.73
CA TYR A 100 -20.98 -0.72 11.11
C TYR A 100 -20.74 0.72 11.54
N GLU A 101 -20.07 1.53 10.71
CA GLU A 101 -19.61 2.88 11.08
C GLU A 101 -18.78 2.87 12.38
N ARG A 102 -17.95 1.82 12.53
CA ARG A 102 -17.05 1.61 13.67
C ARG A 102 -15.60 1.54 13.23
N GLY A 103 -14.68 1.87 14.12
CA GLY A 103 -13.25 1.69 13.90
C GLY A 103 -12.52 1.17 15.12
N ILE A 104 -11.36 0.54 14.89
CA ILE A 104 -10.41 0.15 15.93
C ILE A 104 -9.12 0.93 15.69
N GLU A 105 -8.65 1.62 16.73
CA GLU A 105 -7.43 2.42 16.71
C GLU A 105 -6.26 1.61 17.28
N TYR A 106 -5.16 1.58 16.54
CA TYR A 106 -3.93 0.90 16.92
C TYR A 106 -2.80 1.91 17.09
N GLN A 107 -2.25 1.97 18.30
CA GLN A 107 -1.09 2.78 18.61
C GLN A 107 0.18 2.21 17.95
N PRO A 108 1.22 3.03 17.74
CA PRO A 108 2.44 2.56 17.07
C PRO A 108 3.10 1.31 17.68
N ASN A 109 2.94 1.09 18.99
CA ASN A 109 3.47 -0.07 19.72
C ASN A 109 2.61 -1.33 19.59
N GLU A 110 1.37 -1.22 19.10
CA GLU A 110 0.44 -2.34 18.88
C GLU A 110 0.49 -2.82 17.42
N ILE A 111 1.09 -2.04 16.53
CA ILE A 111 1.24 -2.39 15.13
C ILE A 111 2.44 -3.34 14.98
N GLU A 112 2.17 -4.63 14.81
CA GLU A 112 3.20 -5.66 14.67
C GLU A 112 3.93 -5.62 13.31
N GLY A 113 5.20 -6.01 13.32
CA GLY A 113 6.01 -6.18 12.11
C GLY A 113 6.68 -4.90 11.61
N SER A 114 7.55 -5.04 10.61
CA SER A 114 8.21 -3.90 9.96
C SER A 114 7.29 -3.26 8.94
N HIS A 115 7.00 -1.96 9.14
CA HIS A 115 6.23 -1.12 8.24
C HIS A 115 7.07 0.03 7.71
N ASP A 116 6.98 0.28 6.41
CA ASP A 116 7.65 1.37 5.72
C ASP A 116 6.56 2.34 5.25
N TRP A 117 6.60 3.58 5.77
CA TRP A 117 5.66 4.63 5.38
C TRP A 117 5.67 4.90 3.88
N GLY A 118 6.85 5.01 3.27
CA GLY A 118 6.99 5.25 1.85
C GLY A 118 6.35 4.13 1.05
N ALA A 119 6.51 2.88 1.49
CA ALA A 119 5.87 1.75 0.84
C ALA A 119 4.34 1.72 1.02
N LYS A 120 3.80 2.16 2.17
CA LYS A 120 2.34 2.34 2.33
C LYS A 120 1.86 3.46 1.41
N TYR A 121 2.43 4.63 1.54
CA TYR A 121 1.99 5.84 0.85
C TYR A 121 2.18 5.77 -0.67
N PHE A 122 3.18 5.06 -1.17
CA PHE A 122 3.47 4.96 -2.61
C PHE A 122 3.18 3.58 -3.22
N LEU A 123 2.61 2.65 -2.46
CA LEU A 123 2.42 1.22 -2.77
C LEU A 123 3.72 0.42 -2.93
N ILE A 124 4.79 1.05 -3.40
CA ILE A 124 6.13 0.48 -3.53
C ILE A 124 7.14 1.44 -2.90
N SER A 125 8.13 0.91 -2.17
CA SER A 125 9.13 1.76 -1.52
C SER A 125 10.02 2.45 -2.57
N GLU A 126 10.57 3.62 -2.21
CA GLU A 126 11.54 4.29 -3.07
C GLU A 126 12.78 3.44 -3.30
N GLN A 127 13.30 2.80 -2.24
CA GLN A 127 14.44 1.90 -2.33
C GLN A 127 14.19 0.77 -3.33
N GLN A 128 12.98 0.18 -3.34
CA GLN A 128 12.62 -0.84 -4.32
C GLN A 128 12.56 -0.26 -5.73
N ARG A 129 11.91 0.90 -5.93
CA ARG A 129 11.86 1.52 -7.28
C ARG A 129 13.25 1.83 -7.82
N GLN A 130 14.18 2.29 -6.98
CA GLN A 130 15.54 2.63 -7.38
C GLN A 130 16.41 1.40 -7.67
N SER A 131 16.10 0.25 -7.08
CA SER A 131 16.84 -1.00 -7.35
C SER A 131 16.37 -1.72 -8.62
N MET A 132 15.22 -1.33 -9.19
CA MET A 132 14.68 -1.91 -10.42
C MET A 132 15.40 -1.36 -11.65
N GLY A 133 15.62 -2.23 -12.64
CA GLY A 133 16.14 -1.82 -13.94
C GLY A 133 15.08 -1.12 -14.77
N GLU A 134 15.44 -0.05 -15.46
CA GLU A 134 14.54 0.64 -16.39
C GLU A 134 14.46 -0.12 -17.71
N ASN A 135 13.24 -0.47 -18.13
CA ASN A 135 12.98 -1.20 -19.38
C ASN A 135 12.61 -0.25 -20.53
N ASP A 136 12.02 0.89 -20.22
CA ASP A 136 11.77 2.00 -21.12
C ASP A 136 11.95 3.34 -20.41
N SER A 137 12.34 4.37 -21.15
CA SER A 137 12.45 5.73 -20.61
C SER A 137 11.22 6.53 -20.98
N ALA A 138 10.54 7.07 -19.97
CA ALA A 138 9.49 8.07 -20.18
C ALA A 138 10.13 9.32 -20.80
N THR A 139 9.58 9.78 -21.92
CA THR A 139 10.13 10.95 -22.63
C THR A 139 9.66 12.27 -22.03
N ASN A 140 8.59 12.23 -21.23
CA ASN A 140 8.01 13.37 -20.54
C ASN A 140 7.29 12.93 -19.25
N CYS A 141 6.90 13.91 -18.42
CA CYS A 141 6.29 13.67 -17.12
C CYS A 141 4.88 13.07 -17.15
N ALA A 142 4.19 13.14 -18.30
CA ALA A 142 2.87 12.52 -18.46
C ALA A 142 2.98 11.02 -18.78
N GLU A 143 4.13 10.57 -19.29
CA GLU A 143 4.37 9.16 -19.57
C GLU A 143 4.82 8.42 -18.31
N ALA A 144 4.22 7.25 -18.08
CA ALA A 144 4.71 6.33 -17.07
C ALA A 144 5.94 5.56 -17.59
N LYS A 145 6.91 5.34 -16.70
CA LYS A 145 8.10 4.53 -16.98
C LYS A 145 7.92 3.10 -16.50
N THR A 146 8.50 2.14 -17.21
CA THR A 146 8.46 0.72 -16.88
C THR A 146 9.75 0.31 -16.20
N LEU A 147 9.63 -0.13 -14.96
CA LEU A 147 10.71 -0.66 -14.14
C LEU A 147 10.53 -2.17 -13.96
N VAL A 148 11.62 -2.93 -14.00
CA VAL A 148 11.62 -4.39 -13.86
C VAL A 148 12.65 -4.86 -12.83
N SER A 149 12.27 -5.86 -12.04
CA SER A 149 13.19 -6.66 -11.22
C SER A 149 12.94 -8.13 -11.52
N ARG A 150 14.02 -8.90 -11.72
CA ARG A 150 13.97 -10.33 -12.03
C ARG A 150 14.80 -11.08 -11.02
N SER A 151 14.27 -12.18 -10.49
CA SER A 151 15.00 -13.14 -9.68
C SER A 151 14.45 -14.55 -9.90
N ASP A 152 15.09 -15.55 -9.29
CA ASP A 152 14.61 -16.93 -9.31
C ASP A 152 13.25 -17.09 -8.59
N ASP A 153 12.93 -16.20 -7.65
CA ASP A 153 11.67 -16.21 -6.91
C ASP A 153 10.51 -15.58 -7.71
N GLY A 154 10.81 -14.86 -8.79
CA GLY A 154 9.82 -14.30 -9.70
C GLY A 154 10.24 -12.98 -10.35
N ASN A 155 9.30 -12.39 -11.07
CA ASN A 155 9.48 -11.13 -11.78
C ASN A 155 8.51 -10.08 -11.24
N LEU A 156 9.04 -8.88 -10.98
CA LEU A 156 8.25 -7.70 -10.63
C LEU A 156 8.35 -6.68 -11.77
N THR A 157 7.22 -6.36 -12.38
CA THR A 157 7.10 -5.28 -13.38
C THR A 157 6.25 -4.16 -12.80
N LEU A 158 6.73 -2.92 -12.92
CA LEU A 158 6.07 -1.72 -12.40
C LEU A 158 5.98 -0.68 -13.51
N ARG A 159 4.77 -0.24 -13.86
CA ARG A 159 4.58 0.99 -14.65
C ARG A 159 4.30 2.13 -13.70
N TRP A 160 5.20 3.10 -13.63
CA TRP A 160 5.20 4.17 -12.62
C TRP A 160 4.84 5.53 -13.22
N SER A 161 3.77 6.15 -12.75
CA SER A 161 3.40 7.53 -13.08
C SER A 161 4.17 8.50 -12.20
N SER A 162 5.01 9.34 -12.81
CA SER A 162 5.74 10.40 -12.09
C SER A 162 4.81 11.51 -11.61
N HIS A 163 3.78 11.86 -12.39
CA HIS A 163 2.81 12.91 -12.05
C HIS A 163 1.98 12.56 -10.81
N TYR A 164 1.39 11.36 -10.77
CA TYR A 164 0.58 10.93 -9.62
C TYR A 164 1.41 10.28 -8.52
N GLN A 165 2.70 10.01 -8.75
CA GLN A 165 3.54 9.21 -7.84
C GLN A 165 2.83 7.92 -7.40
N LEU A 166 2.31 7.18 -8.39
CA LEU A 166 1.56 5.94 -8.21
C LEU A 166 1.94 4.94 -9.32
N PRO A 167 1.82 3.63 -9.04
CA PRO A 167 1.81 2.63 -10.09
C PRO A 167 0.57 2.78 -10.97
N GLU A 168 0.75 2.87 -12.29
CA GLU A 168 -0.33 2.56 -13.23
C GLU A 168 -0.59 1.05 -13.27
N SER A 169 0.47 0.26 -13.14
CA SER A 169 0.34 -1.17 -12.92
C SER A 169 1.49 -1.75 -12.12
N ILE A 170 1.21 -2.85 -11.42
CA ILE A 170 2.19 -3.73 -10.78
C ILE A 170 1.86 -5.15 -11.20
N SER A 171 2.80 -5.86 -11.80
CA SER A 171 2.70 -7.31 -12.04
C SER A 171 3.76 -8.01 -11.20
N LEU A 172 3.34 -8.92 -10.34
CA LEU A 172 4.21 -9.86 -9.65
C LEU A 172 3.92 -11.27 -10.17
N GLU A 173 4.89 -11.85 -10.84
CA GLU A 173 4.82 -13.19 -11.41
C GLU A 173 5.79 -14.10 -10.65
N THR A 174 5.27 -15.15 -10.05
CA THR A 174 6.06 -16.21 -9.41
C THR A 174 5.75 -17.54 -10.10
N PRO A 175 6.53 -18.60 -9.86
CA PRO A 175 6.20 -19.92 -10.41
C PRO A 175 4.79 -20.41 -10.02
N ALA A 176 4.29 -20.03 -8.84
CA ALA A 176 3.01 -20.51 -8.31
C ALA A 176 1.82 -19.60 -8.67
N GLU A 177 2.04 -18.30 -8.76
CA GLU A 177 0.98 -17.30 -8.82
C GLU A 177 1.42 -16.04 -9.57
N THR A 178 0.49 -15.45 -10.32
CA THR A 178 0.56 -14.08 -10.84
C THR A 178 -0.44 -13.20 -10.12
N THR A 179 0.00 -12.04 -9.62
CA THR A 179 -0.87 -10.97 -9.12
C THR A 179 -0.64 -9.70 -9.94
N GLU A 180 -1.70 -9.11 -10.47
CA GLU A 180 -1.66 -7.86 -11.21
C GLU A 180 -2.53 -6.80 -10.52
N TRP A 181 -1.97 -5.61 -10.30
CA TRP A 181 -2.69 -4.41 -9.92
C TRP A 181 -2.76 -3.50 -11.13
N LYS A 182 -3.95 -3.04 -11.48
CA LYS A 182 -4.17 -2.13 -12.60
C LYS A 182 -4.97 -0.92 -12.15
N LEU A 183 -4.39 0.26 -12.37
CA LEU A 183 -5.05 1.53 -12.10
C LEU A 183 -6.19 1.74 -13.10
N LEU A 184 -7.40 1.95 -12.58
CA LEU A 184 -8.61 2.18 -13.36
C LEU A 184 -8.91 3.67 -13.50
N LYS A 185 -8.75 4.42 -12.40
CA LYS A 185 -9.12 5.83 -12.30
C LYS A 185 -8.28 6.53 -11.23
N VAL A 186 -7.99 7.81 -11.44
CA VAL A 186 -7.40 8.70 -10.43
C VAL A 186 -8.21 9.99 -10.36
N GLU A 187 -8.68 10.32 -9.16
CA GLU A 187 -9.24 11.64 -8.86
C GLU A 187 -8.24 12.46 -8.04
N ALA A 188 -7.89 13.64 -8.53
CA ALA A 188 -6.88 14.51 -7.91
C ALA A 188 -7.46 15.85 -7.41
N ASP A 189 -8.79 15.99 -7.40
CA ASP A 189 -9.46 17.13 -6.78
C ASP A 189 -9.37 17.00 -5.25
N SER A 190 -8.72 17.96 -4.61
CA SER A 190 -8.49 17.93 -3.16
C SER A 190 -9.78 17.90 -2.35
N ALA A 191 -10.84 18.57 -2.80
CA ALA A 191 -12.12 18.57 -2.10
C ALA A 191 -12.79 17.18 -2.12
N VAL A 192 -12.66 16.46 -3.24
CA VAL A 192 -13.16 15.08 -3.37
C VAL A 192 -12.36 14.12 -2.48
N VAL A 193 -11.03 14.25 -2.49
CA VAL A 193 -10.14 13.40 -1.69
C VAL A 193 -10.38 13.64 -0.19
N GLU A 194 -10.44 14.90 0.23
CA GLU A 194 -10.70 15.27 1.63
C GLU A 194 -12.08 14.78 2.09
N SER A 195 -13.12 14.97 1.27
CA SER A 195 -14.47 14.50 1.60
C SER A 195 -14.51 12.98 1.80
N SER A 196 -13.75 12.23 1.00
CA SER A 196 -13.68 10.76 1.11
C SER A 196 -13.05 10.28 2.43
N LEU A 197 -12.11 11.05 2.99
CA LEU A 197 -11.48 10.76 4.28
C LEU A 197 -12.31 11.28 5.46
N GLN A 198 -12.93 12.45 5.34
CA GLN A 198 -13.75 13.06 6.41
C GLN A 198 -14.92 12.16 6.81
N GLN A 199 -15.49 11.40 5.87
CA GLN A 199 -16.54 10.41 6.15
C GLN A 199 -16.12 9.40 7.23
N LEU A 200 -14.86 8.97 7.23
CA LEU A 200 -14.34 8.03 8.23
C LEU A 200 -14.24 8.66 9.62
N GLY A 201 -14.01 9.97 9.70
CA GLY A 201 -13.94 10.71 10.96
C GLY A 201 -15.27 10.81 11.72
N HIS A 202 -16.38 10.39 11.10
CA HIS A 202 -17.68 10.29 11.77
C HIS A 202 -17.91 8.94 12.46
N TYR A 203 -17.06 7.94 12.21
CA TYR A 203 -17.24 6.61 12.77
C TYR A 203 -16.84 6.58 14.25
N GLN A 204 -17.57 5.81 15.04
CA GLN A 204 -17.20 5.61 16.44
C GLN A 204 -16.00 4.65 16.52
N THR A 205 -14.89 5.15 17.06
CA THR A 205 -13.68 4.37 17.24
C THR A 205 -13.54 3.82 18.66
N THR A 206 -12.72 2.79 18.80
CA THR A 206 -12.37 2.16 20.08
C THR A 206 -10.87 1.89 20.08
N ASP A 207 -10.17 2.27 21.14
CA ASP A 207 -8.76 1.93 21.30
C ASP A 207 -8.62 0.40 21.38
N TYR A 208 -7.63 -0.15 20.68
CA TYR A 208 -7.36 -1.59 20.64
C TYR A 208 -7.23 -2.18 22.04
N THR A 209 -6.63 -1.45 22.97
CA THR A 209 -6.44 -1.91 24.35
C THR A 209 -7.72 -1.94 25.19
N ASP A 210 -8.74 -1.14 24.81
CA ASP A 210 -10.03 -1.07 25.50
C ASP A 210 -11.01 -2.19 25.05
N ILE A 211 -10.63 -2.99 24.04
CA ILE A 211 -11.52 -4.02 23.49
C ILE A 211 -11.82 -5.13 24.51
N GLY A 212 -10.82 -5.54 25.30
CA GLY A 212 -10.96 -6.61 26.30
C GLY A 212 -11.92 -6.27 27.44
N ASP A 213 -12.01 -5.00 27.80
CA ASP A 213 -12.94 -4.54 28.85
C ASP A 213 -14.34 -4.25 28.28
N SER A 214 -14.45 -4.20 26.94
CA SER A 214 -15.65 -3.87 26.18
C SER A 214 -16.31 -5.08 25.54
N GLU A 215 -16.07 -6.30 26.04
CA GLU A 215 -16.65 -7.56 25.55
C GLU A 215 -18.20 -7.60 25.57
N SER A 216 -18.86 -6.64 26.22
CA SER A 216 -20.32 -6.49 26.16
C SER A 216 -20.81 -5.85 24.85
N ASP A 217 -19.94 -5.19 24.08
CA ASP A 217 -20.26 -4.61 22.77
C ASP A 217 -20.43 -5.73 21.72
N PRO A 218 -21.63 -5.89 21.11
CA PRO A 218 -21.87 -6.92 20.11
C PRO A 218 -20.98 -6.81 18.86
N PHE A 219 -20.57 -5.60 18.48
CA PHE A 219 -19.65 -5.38 17.36
C PHE A 219 -18.27 -5.90 17.70
N LEU A 220 -17.71 -5.54 18.86
CA LEU A 220 -16.39 -6.00 19.27
C LEU A 220 -16.33 -7.52 19.43
N ARG A 221 -17.38 -8.12 20.00
CA ARG A 221 -17.52 -9.59 20.03
C ARG A 221 -17.50 -10.21 18.64
N LYS A 222 -18.21 -9.61 17.67
CA LYS A 222 -18.17 -10.08 16.27
C LYS A 222 -16.75 -9.98 15.75
N MET A 223 -16.08 -8.84 15.89
CA MET A 223 -14.72 -8.65 15.37
C MET A 223 -13.67 -9.57 16.02
N ILE A 224 -13.79 -9.85 17.32
CA ILE A 224 -12.94 -10.84 18.03
C ILE A 224 -13.17 -12.23 17.44
N ASN A 225 -14.43 -12.68 17.36
CA ASN A 225 -14.76 -14.02 16.85
C ASN A 225 -14.34 -14.24 15.40
N LEU A 226 -14.29 -13.16 14.62
CA LEU A 226 -13.87 -13.17 13.23
C LEU A 226 -12.34 -13.00 13.05
N GLY A 227 -11.58 -12.96 14.15
CA GLY A 227 -10.12 -12.89 14.11
C GLY A 227 -9.56 -11.52 13.74
N PHE A 228 -10.39 -10.48 13.61
CA PHE A 228 -9.94 -9.12 13.29
C PHE A 228 -9.17 -8.45 14.43
N VAL A 229 -9.39 -8.91 15.66
CA VAL A 229 -8.83 -8.31 16.88
C VAL A 229 -7.69 -9.18 17.44
N GLU A 230 -7.78 -10.50 17.37
CA GLU A 230 -6.95 -11.39 18.21
C GLU A 230 -5.61 -11.81 17.56
N HIS A 231 -5.45 -11.62 16.25
CA HIS A 231 -4.26 -12.10 15.52
C HIS A 231 -3.74 -11.03 14.56
N GLY A 232 -2.52 -10.53 14.80
CA GLY A 232 -1.68 -9.81 13.82
C GLY A 232 -1.32 -10.64 12.57
N HIS A 233 -2.03 -11.74 12.33
CA HIS A 233 -1.88 -12.58 11.16
C HIS A 233 -2.56 -11.95 9.95
N HIS A 234 -1.80 -11.85 8.86
CA HIS A 234 -2.15 -11.24 7.59
C HIS A 234 -3.24 -11.97 6.78
N GLY A 235 -4.22 -12.60 7.44
CA GLY A 235 -5.44 -13.07 6.79
C GLY A 235 -6.28 -11.89 6.32
N VAL A 236 -6.83 -11.98 5.12
CA VAL A 236 -7.76 -10.97 4.60
C VAL A 236 -9.14 -11.52 4.88
N TYR A 237 -9.89 -10.89 5.77
CA TYR A 237 -11.25 -11.31 6.12
C TYR A 237 -12.26 -10.25 5.66
N ASP A 238 -13.47 -10.65 5.24
CA ASP A 238 -14.56 -9.71 4.99
C ASP A 238 -15.24 -9.22 6.29
N ALA A 239 -16.09 -8.19 6.23
CA ALA A 239 -16.82 -7.68 7.41
C ALA A 239 -17.74 -8.70 8.11
N ASP A 240 -17.92 -9.89 7.53
CA ASP A 240 -18.60 -11.04 8.12
C ASP A 240 -17.64 -12.13 8.61
N GLY A 241 -16.34 -11.91 8.41
CA GLY A 241 -15.20 -12.68 8.86
C GLY A 241 -15.00 -13.98 8.13
N HIS A 242 -15.47 -14.05 6.89
CA HIS A 242 -15.02 -15.08 5.96
C HIS A 242 -13.57 -14.80 5.59
N ASP A 243 -12.72 -15.82 5.68
CA ASP A 243 -11.35 -15.76 5.19
C ASP A 243 -11.33 -15.67 3.66
N LEU A 244 -10.62 -14.68 3.14
CA LEU A 244 -10.38 -14.40 1.73
C LEU A 244 -8.89 -14.49 1.38
N GLY A 245 -8.06 -14.86 2.35
CA GLY A 245 -6.63 -15.06 2.23
C GLY A 245 -6.26 -16.53 2.40
N GLY A 246 -6.61 -17.35 1.41
CA GLY A 246 -6.19 -18.74 1.14
C GLY A 246 -5.41 -19.52 2.20
N GLU A 247 -5.97 -20.67 2.58
CA GLU A 247 -5.37 -21.76 3.39
C GLU A 247 -3.85 -21.73 3.48
N HIS A 248 -3.34 -21.27 4.63
CA HIS A 248 -2.01 -21.65 5.08
C HIS A 248 -2.10 -23.04 5.71
N ASN A 249 -2.04 -24.08 4.89
CA ASN A 249 -1.62 -25.39 5.40
C ASN A 249 -0.13 -25.29 5.80
N HIS A 250 0.12 -25.63 7.07
CA HIS A 250 1.42 -25.64 7.74
C HIS A 250 2.48 -26.49 7.03
#